data_AF-A0A7M2WVE4-F1
#
_entry.id   AF-A0A7M2WVE4-F1
#
_cell.length_a   1.000
_cell.length_b   1.000
_cell.length_c   1.000
_cell.angle_alpha   90.00
_cell.angle_beta   90.00
_cell.angle_gamma   90.00
#
_symmetry.space_group_name_H-M   'P 1'
#
loop_
_entity.id
_entity.type
_entity.pdbx_description
1 polymer ?
#
loop_
_entity_poly.entity_id
_entity_poly.type
_entity_poly.pdbx_seq_one_letter_code
_entity_poly.pdbx_strand_id
1 'polypeptide(L)'
;MIHFNCPQCSRAFTVRDQDAGRRAKCRTCGSDVVVPQTDFEPAPKEGDALAPAAVAPVVAGGSATTAKPTEAAVASEPRRIPMRIRRLTADAEQMASAFANSPHIRVISTEGSPPELYRLAYKVNSLDRGKKPNQPVPRQLHEVEIQLTSEYPRISPKCRMLTPIFHPNIDPTTICVGDHWAAGERLVDLAVRIGEMLAFQAYNIKSPLDAEAAMWADLNADKLPTDTSDLRPAE
;
A
#
# COMPACT_ATOMS: atom_id res chain seq x y z
N MET A 1 -6.12 -18.57 -6.18
CA MET A 1 -5.31 -18.66 -4.94
C MET A 1 -6.04 -19.60 -4.00
N ILE A 2 -5.34 -20.57 -3.41
CA ILE A 2 -5.92 -21.59 -2.53
C ILE A 2 -5.79 -21.12 -1.09
N HIS A 3 -6.92 -21.06 -0.38
CA HIS A 3 -7.02 -20.68 1.03
C HIS A 3 -7.44 -21.88 1.87
N PHE A 4 -6.68 -22.23 2.90
CA PHE A 4 -6.94 -23.41 3.73
C PHE A 4 -6.19 -23.32 5.07
N ASN A 5 -6.56 -24.16 6.05
CA ASN A 5 -5.97 -24.13 7.39
C ASN A 5 -5.19 -25.41 7.70
N CYS A 6 -4.12 -25.31 8.49
CA CYS A 6 -3.39 -26.46 9.00
C CYS A 6 -4.26 -27.28 9.97
N PRO A 7 -4.42 -28.60 9.79
CA PRO A 7 -5.32 -29.44 10.59
C PRO A 7 -4.84 -29.66 12.05
N GLN A 8 -3.63 -29.24 12.41
CA GLN A 8 -3.04 -29.45 13.74
C GLN A 8 -3.02 -28.18 14.62
N CYS A 9 -2.99 -26.99 14.02
CA CYS A 9 -2.94 -25.72 14.78
C CYS A 9 -3.91 -24.65 14.25
N SER A 10 -4.80 -25.00 13.31
CA SER A 10 -5.79 -24.13 12.67
C SER A 10 -5.24 -22.86 11.98
N ARG A 11 -3.91 -22.68 11.91
CA ARG A 11 -3.24 -21.58 11.20
C ARG A 11 -3.70 -21.56 9.74
N ALA A 12 -4.23 -20.42 9.30
CA ALA A 12 -4.58 -20.19 7.90
C ALA A 12 -3.34 -20.02 7.01
N PHE A 13 -3.44 -20.55 5.80
CA PHE A 13 -2.48 -20.46 4.71
C PHE A 13 -3.16 -19.92 3.45
N THR A 14 -2.36 -19.30 2.60
CA THR A 14 -2.78 -18.84 1.28
C THR A 14 -1.62 -19.12 0.33
N VAL A 15 -1.88 -19.89 -0.71
CA VAL A 15 -0.88 -20.33 -1.69
C VAL A 15 -1.40 -20.16 -3.12
N ARG A 16 -0.51 -20.25 -4.10
CA ARG A 16 -0.89 -20.18 -5.52
C ARG A 16 -1.50 -21.51 -5.97
N ASP A 17 -2.33 -21.45 -7.00
CA ASP A 17 -3.07 -22.61 -7.50
C ASP A 17 -2.15 -23.69 -8.09
N GLN A 18 -1.01 -23.27 -8.65
CA GLN A 18 0.12 -24.13 -9.06
C GLN A 18 0.75 -24.98 -7.93
N ASP A 19 0.48 -24.65 -6.66
CA ASP A 19 1.05 -25.35 -5.50
C ASP A 19 0.04 -26.36 -4.89
N ALA A 20 -1.10 -26.59 -5.54
CA ALA A 20 -2.10 -27.61 -5.19
C ALA A 20 -1.51 -29.04 -5.11
N GLY A 21 -2.03 -29.86 -4.19
CA GLY A 21 -1.59 -31.24 -3.96
C GLY A 21 -0.19 -31.39 -3.33
N ARG A 22 0.59 -30.31 -3.21
CA ARG A 22 1.94 -30.36 -2.63
C ARG A 22 1.88 -30.55 -1.12
N ARG A 23 2.88 -31.27 -0.59
CA ARG A 23 3.15 -31.40 0.85
C ARG A 23 4.15 -30.35 1.31
N ALA A 24 3.86 -29.69 2.44
CA ALA A 24 4.71 -28.69 3.07
C ALA A 24 4.66 -28.83 4.60
N LYS A 25 5.63 -28.22 5.30
CA LYS A 25 5.64 -28.15 6.76
C LYS A 25 4.91 -26.90 7.25
N CYS A 26 4.10 -27.02 8.29
CA CYS A 26 3.42 -25.89 8.92
C CYS A 26 4.42 -25.00 9.67
N ARG A 27 4.61 -23.75 9.21
CA ARG A 27 5.46 -22.72 9.84
C ARG A 27 5.02 -22.23 11.24
N THR A 28 4.24 -23.01 11.98
CA THR A 28 3.73 -22.67 13.31
C THR A 28 3.72 -23.87 14.26
N CYS A 29 3.45 -25.09 13.79
CA CYS A 29 3.53 -26.31 14.61
C CYS A 29 4.46 -27.42 14.06
N GLY A 30 5.10 -27.21 12.91
CA GLY A 30 6.01 -28.20 12.29
C GLY A 30 5.33 -29.44 11.69
N SER A 31 4.01 -29.60 11.80
CA SER A 31 3.29 -30.73 11.20
C SER A 31 3.40 -30.72 9.68
N ASP A 32 3.29 -31.90 9.05
CA ASP A 32 3.02 -31.97 7.62
C ASP A 32 1.61 -31.45 7.31
N VAL A 33 1.48 -30.83 6.15
CA VAL A 33 0.28 -30.17 5.64
C VAL A 33 0.24 -30.38 4.13
N VAL A 34 -0.92 -30.77 3.59
CA VAL A 34 -1.14 -30.91 2.15
C VAL A 34 -1.97 -29.73 1.66
N VAL A 35 -1.58 -29.11 0.54
CA VAL A 35 -2.41 -28.10 -0.13
C VAL A 35 -3.59 -28.82 -0.79
N PRO A 36 -4.86 -28.48 -0.47
CA PRO A 36 -6.00 -29.13 -1.10
C PRO A 36 -6.05 -28.81 -2.60
N GLN A 37 -6.48 -29.78 -3.40
CA GLN A 37 -6.81 -29.57 -4.81
C GLN A 37 -8.28 -29.15 -4.92
N THR A 38 -8.57 -28.20 -5.81
CA THR A 38 -9.93 -27.73 -6.09
C THR A 38 -10.36 -28.31 -7.43
N ASP A 39 -11.10 -29.42 -7.39
CA ASP A 39 -11.56 -30.15 -8.58
C ASP A 39 -12.78 -29.47 -9.24
N PHE A 40 -12.64 -28.18 -9.55
CA PHE A 40 -13.68 -27.37 -10.21
C PHE A 40 -13.15 -26.68 -11.46
N GLU A 41 -13.75 -27.06 -12.59
CA GLU A 41 -13.48 -26.56 -13.93
C GLU A 41 -13.99 -25.10 -14.06
N PRO A 42 -13.17 -24.15 -14.57
CA PRO A 42 -13.55 -22.74 -14.61
C PRO A 42 -14.53 -22.44 -15.77
N ALA A 43 -15.71 -21.92 -15.43
CA ALA A 43 -16.68 -21.44 -16.41
C ALA A 43 -16.14 -20.25 -17.25
N PRO A 44 -16.64 -20.03 -18.48
CA PRO A 44 -16.16 -18.96 -19.36
C PRO A 44 -16.41 -17.54 -18.82
N LYS A 45 -15.66 -16.58 -19.35
CA LYS A 45 -15.89 -15.13 -19.12
C LYS A 45 -16.54 -14.51 -20.34
N GLU A 46 -17.52 -13.64 -20.12
CA GLU A 46 -18.09 -12.78 -21.17
C GLU A 46 -17.64 -11.33 -21.01
N GLY A 47 -17.24 -10.77 -22.15
CA GLY A 47 -17.08 -9.35 -22.50
C GLY A 47 -17.25 -9.29 -24.03
N ASP A 48 -17.55 -8.16 -24.67
CA ASP A 48 -17.65 -6.78 -24.20
C ASP A 48 -18.86 -6.07 -24.85
N ALA A 49 -19.10 -4.81 -24.48
CA ALA A 49 -20.24 -4.02 -24.95
C ALA A 49 -20.12 -3.52 -26.40
N LEU A 50 -21.26 -3.25 -27.06
CA LEU A 50 -21.58 -1.91 -27.58
C LEU A 50 -23.08 -1.73 -27.91
N ALA A 51 -23.53 -0.48 -27.92
CA ALA A 51 -24.83 -0.02 -28.46
C ALA A 51 -24.58 0.65 -29.86
N PRO A 52 -25.56 1.18 -30.64
CA PRO A 52 -26.73 1.98 -30.19
C PRO A 52 -28.00 1.90 -31.10
N ALA A 53 -28.82 2.95 -31.03
CA ALA A 53 -29.81 3.46 -32.01
C ALA A 53 -31.30 3.13 -31.79
N ALA A 54 -32.06 4.22 -31.60
CA ALA A 54 -33.44 4.29 -31.14
C ALA A 54 -34.53 4.18 -32.23
N VAL A 55 -35.76 3.84 -31.81
CA VAL A 55 -37.03 4.31 -32.39
C VAL A 55 -38.06 4.53 -31.26
N ALA A 56 -38.99 5.47 -31.42
CA ALA A 56 -40.11 5.77 -30.51
C ALA A 56 -41.23 6.51 -31.28
N PRO A 57 -42.37 6.90 -30.67
CA PRO A 57 -43.07 6.39 -29.47
C PRO A 57 -44.25 5.49 -29.92
N VAL A 58 -45.51 5.42 -29.42
CA VAL A 58 -46.36 6.07 -28.38
C VAL A 58 -47.50 5.10 -28.00
N VAL A 59 -48.09 5.19 -26.79
CA VAL A 59 -49.53 5.50 -26.54
C VAL A 59 -49.84 5.64 -25.03
N ALA A 60 -50.97 6.27 -24.71
CA ALA A 60 -51.39 6.71 -23.37
C ALA A 60 -51.95 5.62 -22.44
N GLY A 61 -51.94 5.92 -21.13
CA GLY A 61 -52.61 5.13 -20.09
C GLY A 61 -52.32 5.69 -18.70
N GLY A 62 -53.12 6.67 -18.24
CA GLY A 62 -52.91 7.33 -16.96
C GLY A 62 -54.00 7.03 -15.92
N SER A 63 -53.65 7.16 -14.64
CA SER A 63 -54.57 7.62 -13.60
C SER A 63 -53.77 8.18 -12.41
N ALA A 64 -54.39 9.05 -11.62
CA ALA A 64 -53.77 9.68 -10.46
C ALA A 64 -54.12 8.97 -9.15
N THR A 65 -53.24 9.00 -8.16
CA THR A 65 -53.63 8.71 -6.76
C THR A 65 -52.73 9.45 -5.76
N THR A 66 -53.30 10.46 -5.12
CA THR A 66 -52.98 11.02 -3.79
C THR A 66 -51.54 10.90 -3.26
N ALA A 67 -50.82 12.03 -3.20
CA ALA A 67 -49.68 12.19 -2.30
C ALA A 67 -50.13 12.16 -0.83
N LYS A 68 -49.28 11.65 0.08
CA LYS A 68 -49.48 11.68 1.54
C LYS A 68 -48.35 12.52 2.19
N PRO A 69 -48.62 13.34 3.22
CA PRO A 69 -47.63 14.33 3.67
C PRO A 69 -46.48 13.76 4.52
N THR A 70 -45.29 14.30 4.27
CA THR A 70 -44.24 14.69 5.22
C THR A 70 -44.11 13.88 6.52
N GLU A 71 -43.19 12.92 6.53
CA GLU A 71 -42.58 12.43 7.77
C GLU A 71 -41.49 13.41 8.23
N ALA A 72 -41.47 13.75 9.52
CA ALA A 72 -40.60 14.80 10.03
C ALA A 72 -39.14 14.33 10.18
N ALA A 73 -38.18 15.17 9.78
CA ALA A 73 -36.76 14.89 9.95
C ALA A 73 -36.38 14.91 11.44
N VAL A 74 -36.28 13.73 12.06
CA VAL A 74 -35.74 13.56 13.41
C VAL A 74 -34.27 13.97 13.40
N ALA A 75 -33.94 15.04 14.13
CA ALA A 75 -32.57 15.52 14.25
C ALA A 75 -31.70 14.47 14.99
N SER A 76 -30.90 13.71 14.25
CA SER A 76 -30.05 12.68 14.83
C SER A 76 -28.94 13.30 15.68
N GLU A 77 -28.73 12.77 16.88
CA GLU A 77 -27.61 13.13 17.75
C GLU A 77 -26.25 13.03 17.01
N PRO A 78 -25.25 13.85 17.39
CA PRO A 78 -23.93 13.85 16.74
C PRO A 78 -23.22 12.51 16.93
N ARG A 79 -23.30 11.65 15.90
CA ARG A 79 -22.61 10.34 15.83
C ARG A 79 -21.12 10.53 16.12
N ARG A 80 -20.64 9.93 17.22
CA ARG A 80 -19.22 9.96 17.61
C ARG A 80 -18.36 9.40 16.47
N ILE A 81 -17.53 10.24 15.87
CA ILE A 81 -16.68 9.86 14.74
C ILE A 81 -15.70 8.76 15.19
N PRO A 82 -15.64 7.59 14.52
CA PRO A 82 -14.76 6.50 14.90
C PRO A 82 -13.28 6.93 14.94
N MET A 83 -12.52 6.38 15.89
CA MET A 83 -11.11 6.76 16.10
C MET A 83 -10.24 6.60 14.85
N ARG A 84 -10.47 5.57 14.02
CA ARG A 84 -9.80 5.39 12.72
C ARG A 84 -10.12 6.54 11.76
N ILE A 85 -11.40 6.88 11.60
CA ILE A 85 -11.83 7.97 10.70
C ILE A 85 -11.20 9.29 11.13
N ARG A 86 -11.23 9.62 12.44
CA ARG A 86 -10.55 10.80 12.99
C ARG A 86 -9.06 10.83 12.67
N ARG A 87 -8.38 9.68 12.77
CA ARG A 87 -6.94 9.56 12.46
C ARG A 87 -6.68 9.75 10.97
N LEU A 88 -7.40 9.04 10.09
CA LEU A 88 -7.25 9.15 8.64
C LEU A 88 -7.52 10.57 8.12
N THR A 89 -8.53 11.27 8.65
CA THR A 89 -8.80 12.67 8.33
C THR A 89 -7.62 13.57 8.72
N ALA A 90 -7.12 13.45 9.96
CA ALA A 90 -6.00 14.24 10.43
C ALA A 90 -4.69 13.94 9.68
N ASP A 91 -4.45 12.67 9.28
CA ASP A 91 -3.31 12.31 8.42
C ASP A 91 -3.44 12.94 7.03
N ALA A 92 -4.63 12.92 6.43
CA ALA A 92 -4.86 13.50 5.11
C ALA A 92 -4.64 15.02 5.10
N GLU A 93 -5.15 15.73 6.12
CA GLU A 93 -4.93 17.16 6.35
C GLU A 93 -3.43 17.48 6.50
N GLN A 94 -2.72 16.72 7.33
CA GLN A 94 -1.28 16.88 7.55
C GLN A 94 -0.46 16.58 6.28
N MET A 95 -0.76 15.51 5.55
CA MET A 95 -0.08 15.14 4.30
C MET A 95 -0.28 16.20 3.20
N ALA A 96 -1.49 16.75 3.09
CA ALA A 96 -1.80 17.81 2.14
C ALA A 96 -1.09 19.13 2.49
N SER A 97 -1.03 19.49 3.77
CA SER A 97 -0.37 20.70 4.25
C SER A 97 1.16 20.62 4.15
N ALA A 98 1.78 19.57 4.71
CA ALA A 98 3.23 19.41 4.78
C ALA A 98 3.90 19.38 3.39
N PHE A 99 3.26 18.73 2.42
CA PHE A 99 3.83 18.50 1.10
C PHE A 99 3.25 19.40 -0.01
N ALA A 100 2.51 20.47 0.36
CA ALA A 100 1.99 21.45 -0.59
C ALA A 100 3.09 22.17 -1.38
N ASN A 101 4.20 22.52 -0.71
CA ASN A 101 5.31 23.30 -1.26
C ASN A 101 6.69 22.60 -1.11
N SER A 102 6.73 21.30 -0.77
CA SER A 102 8.01 20.60 -0.57
C SER A 102 8.73 20.39 -1.92
N PRO A 103 10.05 20.69 -2.01
CA PRO A 103 10.83 20.47 -3.22
C PRO A 103 11.22 18.99 -3.42
N HIS A 104 11.06 18.15 -2.38
CA HIS A 104 11.52 16.76 -2.36
C HIS A 104 10.40 15.72 -2.36
N ILE A 105 9.26 16.00 -1.70
CA ILE A 105 8.18 15.02 -1.52
C ILE A 105 6.87 15.65 -2.00
N ARG A 106 6.12 14.95 -2.86
CA ARG A 106 4.83 15.44 -3.39
C ARG A 106 3.78 14.35 -3.43
N VAL A 107 2.58 14.64 -2.93
CA VAL A 107 1.41 13.76 -3.12
C VAL A 107 0.97 13.83 -4.59
N ILE A 108 0.96 12.70 -5.29
CA ILE A 108 0.52 12.57 -6.68
C ILE A 108 -0.99 12.37 -6.75
N SER A 109 -1.49 11.42 -5.94
CA SER A 109 -2.92 11.10 -5.86
C SER A 109 -3.24 10.36 -4.55
N THR A 110 -4.53 10.31 -4.25
CA THR A 110 -5.10 9.68 -3.05
C THR A 110 -6.38 8.94 -3.39
N GLU A 111 -6.62 7.77 -2.80
CA GLU A 111 -7.82 6.95 -3.03
C GLU A 111 -8.51 6.65 -1.69
N GLY A 112 -9.85 6.77 -1.65
CA GLY A 112 -10.69 6.66 -0.42
C GLY A 112 -11.20 8.01 0.10
N SER A 113 -12.15 7.97 1.05
CA SER A 113 -12.67 9.17 1.74
C SER A 113 -13.08 8.84 3.19
N PRO A 114 -12.27 9.22 4.20
CA PRO A 114 -10.92 9.77 4.09
C PRO A 114 -9.95 8.82 3.36
N PRO A 115 -8.85 9.30 2.76
CA PRO A 115 -7.97 8.46 1.96
C PRO A 115 -7.29 7.33 2.74
N GLU A 116 -7.24 6.15 2.12
CA GLU A 116 -6.54 4.96 2.63
C GLU A 116 -5.39 4.51 1.71
N LEU A 117 -5.30 5.03 0.48
CA LEU A 117 -4.15 4.85 -0.42
C LEU A 117 -3.56 6.22 -0.81
N TYR A 118 -2.23 6.32 -0.85
CA TYR A 118 -1.48 7.50 -1.25
C TYR A 118 -0.42 7.10 -2.28
N ARG A 119 -0.32 7.85 -3.38
CA ARG A 119 0.83 7.79 -4.31
C ARG A 119 1.70 9.01 -4.08
N LEU A 120 2.98 8.81 -3.78
CA LEU A 120 3.94 9.88 -3.46
C LEU A 120 5.09 9.86 -4.47
N ALA A 121 5.46 11.04 -4.96
CA ALA A 121 6.67 11.26 -5.74
C ALA A 121 7.80 11.76 -4.82
N TYR A 122 9.01 11.24 -5.03
CA TYR A 122 10.22 11.69 -4.35
C TYR A 122 11.25 12.20 -5.36
N LYS A 123 11.92 13.30 -5.00
CA LYS A 123 13.05 13.90 -5.73
C LYS A 123 14.29 13.95 -4.82
N VAL A 124 15.05 12.85 -4.78
CA VAL A 124 16.24 12.65 -3.93
C VAL A 124 17.27 11.79 -4.65
N ASN A 125 18.56 12.07 -4.48
CA ASN A 125 19.64 11.27 -5.06
C ASN A 125 19.73 9.88 -4.40
N SER A 126 19.80 8.83 -5.21
CA SER A 126 19.57 7.44 -4.81
C SER A 126 20.17 6.45 -5.82
N LEU A 127 19.91 5.15 -5.66
CA LEU A 127 20.44 4.08 -6.50
C LEU A 127 19.35 3.17 -7.12
N ASP A 128 19.48 2.87 -8.40
CA ASP A 128 18.84 1.73 -9.10
C ASP A 128 19.87 0.58 -9.21
N ARG A 129 19.44 -0.69 -9.19
CA ARG A 129 20.33 -1.86 -9.37
C ARG A 129 20.97 -1.87 -10.76
N GLY A 130 20.33 -1.22 -11.75
CA GLY A 130 20.85 -1.15 -13.11
C GLY A 130 20.83 -2.50 -13.82
N LYS A 131 21.87 -2.78 -14.63
CA LYS A 131 21.95 -3.98 -15.50
C LYS A 131 23.11 -4.93 -15.16
N LYS A 132 23.91 -4.63 -14.14
CA LYS A 132 25.13 -5.37 -13.80
C LYS A 132 25.19 -5.60 -12.28
N PRO A 133 25.48 -6.82 -11.80
CA PRO A 133 25.64 -7.08 -10.37
C PRO A 133 26.68 -6.17 -9.72
N ASN A 134 26.43 -5.75 -8.47
CA ASN A 134 27.26 -4.83 -7.69
C ASN A 134 27.60 -3.47 -8.36
N GLN A 135 26.95 -3.10 -9.47
CA GLN A 135 27.12 -1.81 -10.15
C GLN A 135 25.78 -1.06 -10.22
N PRO A 136 25.27 -0.58 -9.07
CA PRO A 136 24.11 0.30 -9.06
C PRO A 136 24.39 1.61 -9.80
N VAL A 137 23.34 2.26 -10.27
CA VAL A 137 23.40 3.50 -11.06
C VAL A 137 22.54 4.60 -10.41
N PRO A 138 22.93 5.89 -10.49
CA PRO A 138 22.16 6.96 -9.87
C PRO A 138 20.73 7.09 -10.40
N ARG A 139 19.78 7.32 -9.50
CA ARG A 139 18.40 7.78 -9.78
C ARG A 139 18.09 9.01 -8.93
N GLN A 140 17.19 9.87 -9.43
CA GLN A 140 16.69 11.04 -8.69
C GLN A 140 15.17 11.07 -8.49
N LEU A 141 14.39 10.34 -9.30
CA LEU A 141 12.93 10.40 -9.29
C LEU A 141 12.34 9.03 -8.96
N HIS A 142 11.50 8.98 -7.92
CA HIS A 142 10.79 7.78 -7.49
C HIS A 142 9.31 8.03 -7.33
N GLU A 143 8.56 6.94 -7.44
CA GLU A 143 7.18 6.86 -6.98
C GLU A 143 7.02 5.71 -5.96
N VAL A 144 6.21 5.96 -4.93
CA VAL A 144 5.90 5.05 -3.82
C VAL A 144 4.39 5.00 -3.62
N GLU A 145 3.87 3.82 -3.30
CA GLU A 145 2.49 3.62 -2.86
C GLU A 145 2.46 3.29 -1.37
N ILE A 146 1.63 4.01 -0.61
CA ILE A 146 1.39 3.78 0.83
C ILE A 146 -0.08 3.41 1.04
N GLN A 147 -0.32 2.25 1.66
CA GLN A 147 -1.65 1.73 1.98
C GLN A 147 -1.88 1.67 3.49
N LEU A 148 -2.83 2.49 3.96
CA LEU A 148 -3.29 2.54 5.35
C LEU A 148 -4.30 1.41 5.59
N THR A 149 -3.80 0.18 5.76
CA THR A 149 -4.65 -1.03 5.95
C THR A 149 -5.68 -0.88 7.09
N SER A 150 -6.71 -1.73 7.15
CA SER A 150 -7.75 -1.69 8.20
C SER A 150 -7.21 -1.69 9.64
N GLU A 151 -6.02 -2.26 9.86
CA GLU A 151 -5.34 -2.32 11.16
C GLU A 151 -4.59 -1.02 11.53
N TYR A 152 -4.41 -0.08 10.58
CA TYR A 152 -3.79 1.22 10.83
C TYR A 152 -4.61 2.07 11.82
N PRO A 153 -3.98 2.78 12.79
CA PRO A 153 -2.53 2.90 13.00
C PRO A 153 -1.90 1.85 13.93
N ARG A 154 -2.66 0.85 14.43
CA ARG A 154 -2.13 -0.19 15.34
C ARG A 154 -1.03 -1.03 14.69
N ILE A 155 -1.15 -1.26 13.38
CA ILE A 155 -0.11 -1.85 12.52
C ILE A 155 0.33 -0.78 11.51
N SER A 156 1.59 -0.85 11.06
CA SER A 156 2.14 0.09 10.07
C SER A 156 1.34 0.07 8.76
N PRO A 157 1.40 1.15 7.97
CA PRO A 157 1.05 1.09 6.56
C PRO A 157 1.85 0.00 5.83
N LYS A 158 1.30 -0.48 4.72
CA LYS A 158 2.09 -1.21 3.72
C LYS A 158 2.64 -0.19 2.74
N CYS A 159 3.96 -0.16 2.58
CA CYS A 159 4.64 0.76 1.67
C CYS A 159 5.37 -0.06 0.61
N ARG A 160 5.26 0.32 -0.68
CA ARG A 160 5.97 -0.34 -1.78
C ARG A 160 6.45 0.67 -2.81
N MET A 161 7.54 0.34 -3.49
CA MET A 161 7.99 1.13 -4.64
C MET A 161 7.07 0.91 -5.84
N LEU A 162 6.91 1.95 -6.65
CA LEU A 162 6.36 1.91 -8.01
C LEU A 162 7.47 2.06 -9.08
N THR A 163 8.70 2.31 -8.64
CA THR A 163 9.91 2.55 -9.45
C THR A 163 11.05 1.65 -8.96
N PRO A 164 12.01 1.24 -9.81
CA PRO A 164 13.10 0.38 -9.34
C PRO A 164 13.99 1.08 -8.30
N ILE A 165 14.60 0.30 -7.40
CA ILE A 165 15.48 0.77 -6.34
C ILE A 165 16.56 -0.28 -6.05
N PHE A 166 17.66 0.16 -5.44
CA PHE A 166 18.67 -0.67 -4.82
C PHE A 166 18.93 -0.12 -3.42
N HIS A 167 18.36 -0.77 -2.40
CA HIS A 167 18.43 -0.32 -1.00
C HIS A 167 18.29 -1.52 -0.03
N PRO A 168 19.10 -1.63 1.04
CA PRO A 168 19.12 -2.81 1.92
C PRO A 168 17.75 -3.21 2.48
N ASN A 169 16.87 -2.24 2.73
CA ASN A 169 15.58 -2.45 3.41
C ASN A 169 14.37 -2.33 2.48
N ILE A 170 14.54 -2.55 1.17
CA ILE A 170 13.45 -2.52 0.19
C ILE A 170 13.58 -3.69 -0.79
N ASP A 171 12.50 -4.46 -0.97
CA ASP A 171 12.36 -5.47 -2.01
C ASP A 171 11.34 -5.03 -3.09
N PRO A 172 11.16 -5.77 -4.21
CA PRO A 172 10.21 -5.41 -5.28
C PRO A 172 8.73 -5.31 -4.88
N THR A 173 8.38 -5.68 -3.66
CA THR A 173 7.01 -5.71 -3.12
C THR A 173 6.83 -4.85 -1.86
N THR A 174 7.90 -4.62 -1.09
CA THR A 174 7.82 -4.10 0.30
C THR A 174 9.00 -3.18 0.64
N ILE A 175 8.68 -2.02 1.22
CA ILE A 175 9.63 -1.16 1.95
C ILE A 175 9.53 -1.55 3.44
N CYS A 176 10.64 -1.90 4.09
CA CYS A 176 10.60 -2.25 5.52
C CYS A 176 10.43 -0.99 6.38
N VAL A 177 9.20 -0.77 6.86
CA VAL A 177 8.85 0.36 7.76
C VAL A 177 8.36 -0.09 9.14
N GLY A 178 8.24 -1.41 9.37
CA GLY A 178 7.63 -1.96 10.57
C GLY A 178 8.48 -1.84 11.84
N ASP A 179 9.80 -2.00 11.72
CA ASP A 179 10.74 -2.06 12.86
C ASP A 179 10.76 -0.77 13.72
N HIS A 180 10.33 0.35 13.14
CA HIS A 180 10.31 1.67 13.77
C HIS A 180 8.90 2.27 13.88
N TRP A 181 7.85 1.54 13.51
CA TRP A 181 6.48 2.06 13.53
C TRP A 181 5.87 2.06 14.93
N ALA A 182 5.28 3.19 15.32
CA ALA A 182 4.44 3.31 16.51
C ALA A 182 3.08 3.91 16.15
N ALA A 183 2.00 3.46 16.79
CA ALA A 183 0.63 3.92 16.47
C ALA A 183 0.37 5.43 16.72
N GLY A 184 1.31 6.13 17.37
CA GLY A 184 1.31 7.59 17.54
C GLY A 184 2.08 8.37 16.46
N GLU A 185 2.95 7.72 15.68
CA GLU A 185 3.73 8.34 14.61
C GLU A 185 2.81 8.95 13.53
N ARG A 186 3.18 10.10 12.94
CA ARG A 186 2.36 10.77 11.90
C ARG A 186 2.63 10.17 10.53
N LEU A 187 1.64 10.18 9.63
CA LEU A 187 1.87 9.72 8.26
C LEU A 187 2.93 10.56 7.51
N VAL A 188 3.05 11.85 7.87
CA VAL A 188 4.10 12.76 7.38
C VAL A 188 5.50 12.28 7.80
N ASP A 189 5.68 11.85 9.06
CA ASP A 189 6.98 11.38 9.56
C ASP A 189 7.43 10.10 8.82
N LEU A 190 6.47 9.19 8.55
CA LEU A 190 6.72 8.01 7.72
C LEU A 190 7.11 8.37 6.28
N ALA A 191 6.47 9.37 5.67
CA ALA A 191 6.81 9.82 4.32
C ALA A 191 8.21 10.46 4.27
N VAL A 192 8.56 11.30 5.24
CA VAL A 192 9.93 11.83 5.40
C VAL A 192 10.93 10.68 5.53
N ARG A 193 10.70 9.71 6.43
CA ARG A 193 11.59 8.55 6.63
C ARG A 193 11.75 7.68 5.38
N ILE A 194 10.71 7.52 4.56
CA ILE A 194 10.83 6.81 3.26
C ILE A 194 11.76 7.60 2.33
N GLY A 195 11.70 8.92 2.33
CA GLY A 195 12.68 9.78 1.65
C GLY A 195 14.10 9.58 2.19
N GLU A 196 14.27 9.55 3.51
CA GLU A 196 15.56 9.33 4.19
C GLU A 196 16.15 7.95 3.84
N MET A 197 15.33 6.91 3.68
CA MET A 197 15.74 5.60 3.15
C MET A 197 16.18 5.68 1.69
N LEU A 198 15.40 6.33 0.82
CA LEU A 198 15.75 6.49 -0.61
C LEU A 198 17.06 7.28 -0.81
N ALA A 199 17.35 8.22 0.09
CA ALA A 199 18.57 9.01 0.15
C ALA A 199 19.76 8.29 0.85
N PHE A 200 19.58 7.05 1.33
CA PHE A 200 20.54 6.33 2.18
C PHE A 200 20.94 7.06 3.50
N GLN A 201 20.12 8.01 3.97
CA GLN A 201 20.28 8.64 5.28
C GLN A 201 19.88 7.68 6.43
N ALA A 202 18.97 6.74 6.16
CA ALA A 202 18.49 5.75 7.13
C ALA A 202 18.42 4.33 6.52
N TYR A 203 19.35 3.45 6.89
CA TYR A 203 19.39 2.05 6.43
C TYR A 203 19.92 1.08 7.50
N ASN A 204 19.62 -0.22 7.35
CA ASN A 204 20.02 -1.29 8.27
C ASN A 204 20.50 -2.53 7.50
N ILE A 205 21.78 -2.88 7.65
CA ILE A 205 22.43 -4.04 7.01
C ILE A 205 22.33 -5.35 7.80
N LYS A 206 21.83 -5.33 9.05
CA LYS A 206 21.83 -6.52 9.94
C LYS A 206 20.68 -7.50 9.68
N SER A 207 19.61 -7.03 9.04
CA SER A 207 18.45 -7.84 8.62
C SER A 207 17.82 -7.22 7.38
N PRO A 208 18.51 -7.25 6.24
CA PRO A 208 18.07 -6.59 5.02
C PRO A 208 16.98 -7.41 4.30
N LEU A 209 16.16 -6.72 3.51
CA LEU A 209 15.33 -7.36 2.48
C LEU A 209 16.15 -7.65 1.22
N ASP A 210 17.20 -6.86 0.96
CA ASP A 210 18.14 -7.03 -0.15
C ASP A 210 19.58 -7.19 0.36
N ALA A 211 20.09 -8.41 0.30
CA ALA A 211 21.45 -8.74 0.73
C ALA A 211 22.55 -8.23 -0.22
N GLU A 212 22.25 -8.03 -1.53
CA GLU A 212 23.20 -7.42 -2.47
C GLU A 212 23.38 -5.94 -2.12
N ALA A 213 22.28 -5.22 -1.91
CA ALA A 213 22.30 -3.82 -1.50
C ALA A 213 22.91 -3.63 -0.10
N ALA A 214 22.67 -4.54 0.84
CA ALA A 214 23.31 -4.49 2.17
C ALA A 214 24.83 -4.65 2.11
N MET A 215 25.33 -5.65 1.38
CA MET A 215 26.76 -5.88 1.20
C MET A 215 27.42 -4.73 0.42
N TRP A 216 26.73 -4.20 -0.61
CA TRP A 216 27.24 -3.05 -1.34
C TRP A 216 27.31 -1.79 -0.45
N ALA A 217 26.31 -1.54 0.40
CA ALA A 217 26.27 -0.38 1.29
C ALA A 217 27.34 -0.44 2.40
N ASP A 218 27.61 -1.63 2.93
CA ASP A 218 28.71 -1.87 3.89
C ASP A 218 30.08 -1.58 3.24
N LEU A 219 30.30 -2.07 2.01
CA LEU A 219 31.53 -1.83 1.23
C LEU A 219 31.66 -0.41 0.64
N ASN A 220 30.63 0.44 0.75
CA ASN A 220 30.59 1.80 0.20
C ASN A 220 30.07 2.85 1.20
N ALA A 221 30.16 2.58 2.50
CA ALA A 221 29.68 3.49 3.56
C ALA A 221 30.37 4.87 3.54
N ASP A 222 31.55 4.98 2.92
CA ASP A 222 32.28 6.23 2.65
C ASP A 222 31.58 7.15 1.63
N LYS A 223 30.59 6.63 0.90
CA LYS A 223 29.85 7.31 -0.17
C LYS A 223 28.36 7.51 0.19
N LEU A 224 27.98 7.24 1.44
CA LEU A 224 26.61 7.32 1.94
C LEU A 224 26.49 8.42 3.02
N PRO A 225 25.36 9.14 3.11
CA PRO A 225 24.15 9.03 2.28
C PRO A 225 24.36 9.52 0.83
N THR A 226 23.50 9.07 -0.08
CA THR A 226 23.53 9.53 -1.50
C THR A 226 22.91 10.91 -1.67
N ASP A 227 22.09 11.38 -0.72
CA ASP A 227 21.62 12.76 -0.62
C ASP A 227 21.68 13.23 0.84
N THR A 228 22.15 14.45 1.09
CA THR A 228 22.22 15.06 2.44
C THR A 228 21.15 16.14 2.66
N SER A 229 20.23 16.34 1.71
CA SER A 229 19.13 17.30 1.83
C SER A 229 18.22 16.94 3.01
N ASP A 230 17.76 17.93 3.79
CA ASP A 230 16.67 17.70 4.74
C ASP A 230 15.35 17.56 3.97
N LEU A 231 14.59 16.53 4.30
CA LEU A 231 13.37 16.13 3.62
C LEU A 231 12.12 16.48 4.42
N ARG A 232 12.29 17.06 5.61
CA ARG A 232 11.22 17.56 6.47
C ARG A 232 10.45 18.70 5.80
N PRO A 233 9.12 18.82 6.02
CA PRO A 233 8.40 20.03 5.69
C PRO A 233 8.91 21.20 6.55
N ALA A 234 8.76 22.42 6.07
CA ALA A 234 8.90 23.61 6.92
C ALA A 234 7.77 23.64 7.98
N GLU A 235 8.08 24.19 9.15
CA GLU A 235 7.12 24.41 10.26
C GLU A 235 6.22 25.63 10.03
#